data_AF-A0AAU2L3B5-F1
#
_entry.id   AF-A0AAU2L3B5-F1
#
_cell.length_a   1.000
_cell.length_b   1.000
_cell.length_c   1.000
_cell.angle_alpha   90.00
_cell.angle_beta   90.00
_cell.angle_gamma   90.00
#
_symmetry.space_group_name_H-M   'P 1'
#
loop_
_entity.id
_entity.type
_entity.pdbx_description
1 polymer ?
#
loop_
_entity_poly.entity_id
_entity_poly.type
_entity_poly.pdbx_seq_one_letter_code
_entity_poly.pdbx_strand_id
1 'polypeptide(L)' 'MIPPKTTDPRATLRAGLPDRYLTPEDLVIMFSLPSVETVYQWRRKHIGPPGFRVGKHLRFDPAAVRAWVDQQTACDAG' A
#
# COMPACT_ATOMS: atom_id res chain seq x y z
N MET A 1 12.82 7.06 -24.25
CA MET A 1 11.49 6.39 -24.24
C MET A 1 11.33 5.70 -22.90
N ILE A 2 10.42 6.19 -22.05
CA ILE A 2 10.13 5.59 -20.74
C ILE A 2 9.46 4.23 -21.01
N PRO A 3 9.95 3.10 -20.46
CA PRO A 3 9.27 1.82 -20.63
C PRO A 3 7.87 1.88 -20.01
N PRO A 4 6.87 1.16 -20.56
CA PRO A 4 5.54 1.10 -19.98
C PRO A 4 5.60 0.47 -18.58
N LYS A 5 5.11 1.20 -17.58
CA LYS A 5 4.85 0.65 -16.23
C LYS A 5 3.82 -0.48 -16.38
N THR A 6 4.32 -1.71 -16.48
CA THR A 6 3.52 -2.91 -16.70
C THR A 6 2.91 -3.31 -15.37
N THR A 7 1.64 -2.95 -15.16
CA THR A 7 0.78 -3.69 -14.24
C THR A 7 0.19 -4.87 -15.01
N ASP A 8 0.18 -6.01 -14.31
CA ASP A 8 -0.30 -7.34 -14.65
C ASP A 8 0.67 -8.20 -15.46
N PRO A 9 0.47 -9.53 -15.47
CA PRO A 9 -0.22 -9.95 -16.68
C PRO A 9 -1.05 -11.25 -16.62
N ARG A 10 -1.89 -11.52 -15.58
CA ARG A 10 -3.16 -12.33 -15.63
C ARG A 10 -3.60 -13.07 -14.34
N ALA A 11 -2.81 -13.11 -13.29
CA ALA A 11 -1.81 -14.17 -13.19
C ALA A 11 -1.52 -14.56 -11.74
N THR A 12 -2.12 -13.86 -10.77
CA THR A 12 -2.29 -14.25 -9.37
C THR A 12 -3.19 -15.49 -9.24
N LEU A 13 -2.86 -16.56 -9.96
CA LEU A 13 -3.74 -17.64 -10.38
C LEU A 13 -4.66 -18.17 -9.26
N ARG A 14 -5.90 -17.67 -9.24
CA ARG A 14 -7.12 -18.16 -8.55
C ARG A 14 -7.28 -18.02 -7.02
N ALA A 15 -6.38 -17.42 -6.24
CA ALA A 15 -6.49 -17.47 -4.76
C ALA A 15 -6.15 -16.17 -3.99
N GLY A 16 -6.35 -14.98 -4.57
CA GLY A 16 -6.60 -13.75 -3.79
C GLY A 16 -5.47 -13.17 -2.93
N LEU A 17 -4.19 -13.41 -3.24
CA LEU A 17 -3.06 -12.81 -2.51
C LEU A 17 -2.01 -12.20 -3.47
N PRO A 18 -1.47 -11.01 -3.19
CA PRO A 18 -0.58 -10.27 -4.08
C PRO A 18 0.81 -10.91 -4.22
N ASP A 19 1.45 -10.70 -5.37
CA ASP A 19 2.81 -11.19 -5.69
C ASP A 19 3.88 -10.63 -4.74
N ARG A 20 3.67 -9.42 -4.22
CA ARG A 20 4.56 -8.78 -3.25
C ARG A 20 3.79 -7.93 -2.25
N TYR A 21 4.05 -8.16 -0.97
CA TYR A 21 3.57 -7.30 0.11
C TYR A 21 4.54 -6.14 0.36
N LEU A 22 3.98 -4.94 0.45
CA LEU A 22 4.70 -3.71 0.72
C LEU A 22 5.11 -3.66 2.19
N THR A 23 6.28 -3.10 2.46
CA THR A 23 6.76 -2.80 3.81
C THR A 23 6.44 -1.34 4.14
N PRO A 24 6.50 -0.92 5.41
CA PRO A 24 6.42 0.51 5.73
C PRO A 24 7.46 1.34 4.96
N GLU A 25 8.64 0.81 4.69
CA GLU A 25 9.68 1.47 3.88
C GLU A 25 9.24 1.65 2.43
N ASP A 26 8.60 0.63 1.84
CA ASP A 26 8.07 0.71 0.49
C ASP A 26 6.98 1.78 0.37
N LEU A 27 6.09 1.90 1.36
CA LEU A 27 5.11 2.99 1.42
C LEU A 27 5.78 4.36 1.49
N VAL A 28 6.87 4.51 2.24
CA VAL A 28 7.60 5.77 2.33
C VAL A 28 8.17 6.16 0.97
N ILE A 29 8.75 5.21 0.25
CA ILE A 29 9.28 5.45 -1.10
C ILE A 29 8.12 5.76 -2.07
N MET A 30 7.06 4.96 -2.03
CA MET A 30 5.89 5.07 -2.93
C MET A 30 5.16 6.40 -2.79
N PHE A 31 4.92 6.86 -1.56
CA PHE A 31 4.25 8.12 -1.26
C PHE A 31 5.21 9.30 -1.09
N SER A 32 6.52 9.09 -1.30
CA SER A 32 7.58 10.08 -1.05
C SER A 32 7.46 10.73 0.34
N LEU A 33 7.19 9.91 1.37
CA LEU A 33 7.09 10.37 2.75
C LEU A 33 8.49 10.64 3.33
N PRO A 34 8.59 11.49 4.37
CA PRO A 34 9.87 11.76 5.00
C PRO A 34 10.45 10.55 5.76
N SER A 35 9.63 9.65 6.31
CA SER A 35 10.08 8.51 7.12
C SER A 35 8.99 7.47 7.38
N VAL A 36 9.40 6.25 7.76
CA VAL A 36 8.50 5.15 8.18
C VAL A 36 7.67 5.50 9.41
N GLU A 37 8.13 6.47 10.19
CA GLU A 37 7.39 7.05 11.30
C GLU A 37 6.03 7.59 10.86
N THR A 38 5.93 8.20 9.68
CA THR A 38 4.66 8.67 9.12
C THR A 38 3.69 7.50 8.91
N VAL A 39 4.17 6.36 8.44
CA VAL A 39 3.37 5.13 8.30
C VAL A 39 2.92 4.59 9.66
N TYR A 40 3.78 4.65 10.68
CA TYR A 40 3.39 4.30 12.05
C TYR A 40 2.34 5.27 12.62
N GLN A 41 2.44 6.56 12.31
CA GLN A 41 1.46 7.57 12.70
C GLN A 41 0.10 7.29 12.05
N TRP A 42 0.07 6.89 10.77
CA TRP A 42 -1.17 6.48 10.10
C TRP A 42 -1.86 5.32 10.84
N ARG A 43 -1.08 4.34 11.30
CA ARG A 43 -1.59 3.22 12.10
C ARG A 43 -2.14 3.66 13.45
N ARG A 44 -1.49 4.61 14.13
CA ARG A 44 -1.95 5.16 15.42
C ARG A 44 -3.22 6.02 15.25
N LYS A 45 -3.30 6.77 14.15
CA LYS A 45 -4.42 7.64 13.84
C LYS A 45 -5.56 6.93 13.10
N HIS A 46 -5.39 5.64 12.78
CA HIS A 46 -6.35 4.85 11.98
C HIS A 46 -6.68 5.47 10.61
N ILE A 47 -5.75 6.23 10.03
CA ILE A 47 -5.89 6.96 8.76
C ILE A 47 -5.04 6.35 7.65
N GLY A 48 -4.74 5.06 7.71
CA GLY A 48 -3.79 4.42 6.80
C GLY A 48 -4.37 3.21 6.08
N PRO A 49 -3.65 2.71 5.06
CA PRO A 49 -4.03 1.50 4.38
C PRO A 49 -3.99 0.31 5.35
N PRO A 50 -4.90 -0.67 5.20
CA PRO A 50 -4.95 -1.82 6.09
C PRO A 50 -3.67 -2.65 5.93
N GLY A 51 -2.88 -2.71 7.00
CA GLY A 51 -1.68 -3.53 7.09
C GLY A 51 -1.91 -4.72 8.02
N PHE A 52 -1.34 -5.86 7.66
CA PHE A 52 -1.34 -7.06 8.47
C PHE A 52 0.03 -7.29 9.11
N ARG A 53 0.03 -7.83 10.33
CA ARG A 53 1.26 -8.15 11.07
C ARG A 53 1.71 -9.57 10.71
N VAL A 54 2.93 -9.69 10.21
CA VAL A 54 3.62 -10.97 9.97
C VAL A 54 4.75 -11.10 10.97
N GLY A 55 4.46 -11.70 12.12
CA GLY A 55 5.37 -11.73 13.27
C GLY A 55 5.71 -10.31 13.73
N LYS A 56 7.01 -9.95 13.68
CA LYS A 56 7.50 -8.61 14.03
C LYS A 56 7.39 -7.58 12.90
N HIS A 57 7.07 -8.00 11.68
CA HIS A 57 7.08 -7.13 10.50
C HIS A 57 5.65 -6.71 10.11
N LEU A 58 5.48 -5.43 9.79
CA LEU A 58 4.24 -4.92 9.23
C LEU A 58 4.28 -5.05 7.71
N ARG A 59 3.24 -5.63 7.14
CA ARG A 59 3.08 -5.83 5.70
C ARG A 59 1.77 -5.20 5.23
N PHE A 60 1.82 -4.63 4.05
CA PHE A 60 0.67 -3.99 3.41
C PHE A 60 0.41 -4.67 2.08
N ASP A 61 -0.86 -4.86 1.79
CA ASP A 61 -1.30 -5.36 0.51
C ASP A 61 -1.36 -4.20 -0.50
N PRO A 62 -0.72 -4.30 -1.68
CA PRO A 62 -0.72 -3.23 -2.67
C PRO A 62 -2.13 -2.91 -3.20
N ALA A 63 -3.01 -3.90 -3.33
CA ALA A 63 -4.40 -3.67 -3.75
C ALA A 63 -5.19 -2.95 -2.64
N ALA A 64 -4.96 -3.31 -1.39
CA ALA A 64 -5.60 -2.63 -0.26
C ALA A 64 -5.07 -1.19 -0.06
N VAL A 65 -3.78 -0.95 -0.31
CA VAL A 65 -3.21 0.40 -0.36
C VAL A 65 -3.86 1.22 -1.47
N ARG A 66 -4.02 0.65 -2.67
CA ARG A 66 -4.70 1.32 -3.78
C ARG A 66 -6.15 1.67 -3.45
N ALA A 67 -6.90 0.74 -2.89
CA ALA A 67 -8.28 0.96 -2.47
C ALA A 67 -8.38 2.06 -1.40
N TRP A 68 -7.47 2.07 -0.43
CA TRP A 68 -7.43 3.12 0.59
C TRP A 68 -7.16 4.51 0.00
N VAL A 69 -6.21 4.64 -0.94
CA VAL A 69 -5.95 5.92 -1.62
C VAL A 69 -7.20 6.41 -2.37
N ASP A 70 -7.87 5.52 -3.09
CA ASP A 70 -9.11 5.82 -3.80
C ASP A 70 -10.21 6.34 -2.84
N GLN A 71 -10.39 5.66 -1.71
CA GLN A 71 -11.32 6.10 -0.67
C GLN A 71 -10.94 7.46 -0.05
N GLN A 72 -9.66 7.74 0.15
CA GLN A 72 -9.20 9.03 0.68
C GLN A 72 -9.41 10.16 -0.34
N THR A 73 -9.08 9.94 -1.62
CA THR A 73 -9.32 10.94 -2.67
C THR A 73 -10.82 11.20 -2.87
N ALA A 74 -11.66 10.17 -2.74
CA ALA A 74 -13.11 10.34 -2.80
C ALA A 74 -13.68 11.10 -1.59
N CYS A 75 -13.07 10.96 -0.40
CA CYS A 75 -13.49 11.65 0.82
C CYS A 75 -12.98 13.10 0.91
N ASP A 76 -11.82 13.41 0.32
CA ASP A 76 -11.25 14.76 0.25
C ASP A 76 -11.94 15.65 -0.81
N ALA A 77 -12.52 15.04 -1.86
CA ALA A 77 -13.25 15.74 -2.91
C ALA A 77 -14.68 16.18 -2.52
N GLY A 78 -14.99 16.28 -1.22
CA GLY A 78 -16.32 16.59 -0.67
C GLY A 78 -16.39 17.93 0.05
#